data_AF-A0A3E0VN49-F1
#
_entry.id   AF-A0A3E0VN49-F1
#
_cell.length_a   1.000
_cell.length_b   1.000
_cell.length_c   1.000
_cell.angle_alpha   90.00
_cell.angle_beta   90.00
_cell.angle_gamma   90.00
#
_symmetry.space_group_name_H-M   'P 1'
#
loop_
_entity.id
_entity.type
_entity.pdbx_description
1 polymer ?
#
loop_
_entity_poly.entity_id
_entity_poly.type
_entity_poly.pdbx_seq_one_letter_code
_entity_poly.pdbx_strand_id
1 'polypeptide(L)'
;MVRSSSGSMGVCTAPILLFIPGRSRDRRQMMYAHFTLRCYLYRLRYKHEKRTIMGASTLLRAARRSSGLGQSELAARAGTSQPDVSLVEQGRRNPTVETFERLLGGVGHKIFSYPTSSSDAVEIASLIAFAVEEANEEKAFRRFLDYSDGLAAADGVERIILTAAEPADTGSPLWDAALASVASYWLDDQGLPKPAWLSDRSRALHQPQSLGVSVYDLEPDVAFVPSQFLTRNVLVERSTLASV
;
A
#
# COMPACT_ATOMS: atom_id res chain seq x y z
N MET A 1 -39.45 7.92 43.07
CA MET A 1 -39.31 7.21 41.78
C MET A 1 -39.02 8.30 40.75
N VAL A 2 -37.89 8.37 40.05
CA VAL A 2 -36.98 7.36 39.49
C VAL A 2 -35.55 7.90 39.56
N ARG A 3 -34.58 7.01 39.83
CA ARG A 3 -33.14 7.30 39.95
C ARG A 3 -32.52 7.56 38.57
N SER A 4 -31.67 8.58 38.50
CA SER A 4 -30.77 8.84 37.37
C SER A 4 -29.64 7.82 37.35
N SER A 5 -29.58 7.00 36.30
CA SER A 5 -28.51 6.05 36.03
C SER A 5 -27.33 6.75 35.34
N SER A 6 -26.18 6.76 36.00
CA SER A 6 -24.88 7.07 35.43
C SER A 6 -24.48 5.99 34.43
N GLY A 7 -24.48 6.34 33.14
CA GLY A 7 -23.95 5.50 32.06
C GLY A 7 -22.42 5.49 32.10
N SER A 8 -21.88 4.37 32.57
CA SER A 8 -20.47 3.99 32.48
C SER A 8 -19.99 4.05 31.02
N MET A 9 -19.05 4.95 30.72
CA MET A 9 -18.20 4.82 29.53
C MET A 9 -17.31 3.60 29.75
N GLY A 10 -17.68 2.48 29.13
CA GLY A 10 -16.83 1.31 29.00
C GLY A 10 -15.61 1.66 28.16
N VAL A 11 -14.55 2.11 28.82
CA VAL A 11 -13.19 2.07 28.28
C VAL A 11 -12.90 0.59 28.05
N CYS A 12 -12.88 0.16 26.79
CA CYS A 12 -12.34 -1.15 26.42
C CYS A 12 -10.83 -1.10 26.61
N THR A 13 -10.39 -1.26 27.85
CA THR A 13 -9.03 -1.65 28.20
C THR A 13 -8.81 -3.05 27.66
N ALA A 14 -8.25 -3.16 26.45
CA ALA A 14 -7.60 -4.38 26.03
C ALA A 14 -6.52 -4.71 27.08
N PRO A 15 -6.50 -5.93 27.65
CA PRO A 15 -5.49 -6.26 28.62
C PRO A 15 -4.16 -6.30 27.88
N ILE A 16 -3.28 -5.34 28.19
CA ILE A 16 -1.84 -5.55 28.04
C ILE A 16 -1.53 -6.71 28.96
N LEU A 17 -1.54 -7.93 28.42
CA LEU A 17 -0.98 -9.08 29.10
C LEU A 17 0.52 -8.82 29.15
N LEU A 18 0.95 -8.13 30.21
CA LEU A 18 2.34 -8.09 30.65
C LEU A 18 2.71 -9.53 30.98
N PHE A 19 3.28 -10.20 29.99
CA PHE A 19 3.74 -11.57 30.09
C PHE A 19 4.87 -11.63 31.13
N ILE A 20 4.55 -12.17 32.31
CA ILE A 20 5.53 -12.50 33.35
C ILE A 20 6.33 -13.71 32.82
N PRO A 21 7.67 -13.64 32.69
CA PRO A 21 8.44 -14.64 31.97
C PRO A 21 8.55 -15.94 32.78
N GLY A 22 7.68 -16.90 32.46
CA GLY A 22 7.86 -18.31 32.80
C GLY A 22 8.80 -18.99 31.80
N ARG A 23 10.11 -18.95 32.09
CA ARG A 23 11.17 -19.88 31.65
C ARG A 23 10.96 -20.71 30.35
N SER A 24 10.59 -20.09 29.23
CA SER A 24 10.78 -20.65 27.89
C SER A 24 11.91 -19.91 27.18
N ARG A 25 12.95 -20.64 26.77
CA ARG A 25 14.13 -20.11 26.07
C ARG A 25 13.88 -20.01 24.56
N ASP A 26 12.80 -19.39 24.14
CA ASP A 26 12.58 -19.16 22.72
C ASP A 26 12.95 -17.72 22.36
N ARG A 27 14.16 -17.55 21.83
CA ARG A 27 14.67 -16.25 21.35
C ARG A 27 13.73 -15.62 20.33
N ARG A 28 12.93 -16.42 19.62
CA ARG A 28 11.94 -15.92 18.66
C ARG A 28 10.78 -15.22 19.35
N GLN A 29 10.14 -15.83 20.36
CA GLN A 29 8.97 -15.23 21.05
C GLN A 29 9.27 -13.84 21.66
N MET A 30 10.45 -13.69 22.26
CA MET A 30 10.86 -12.44 22.91
C MET A 30 11.19 -11.33 21.88
N MET A 31 11.57 -11.70 20.66
CA MET A 31 11.95 -10.77 19.60
C MET A 31 10.80 -10.44 18.65
N TYR A 32 9.87 -11.37 18.43
CA TYR A 32 8.55 -11.09 17.85
C TYR A 32 7.82 -10.02 18.67
N ALA A 33 7.91 -10.06 20.00
CA ALA A 33 7.43 -8.99 20.85
C ALA A 33 8.13 -7.65 20.55
N HIS A 34 9.43 -7.63 20.27
CA HIS A 34 10.20 -6.43 19.89
C HIS A 34 9.86 -5.90 18.48
N PHE A 35 9.66 -6.77 17.49
CA PHE A 35 9.23 -6.40 16.14
C PHE A 35 7.80 -5.84 16.15
N THR A 36 6.91 -6.49 16.92
CA THR A 36 5.53 -6.01 17.15
C THR A 36 5.55 -4.68 17.92
N LEU A 37 6.40 -4.53 18.94
CA LEU A 37 6.59 -3.26 19.65
C LEU A 37 7.15 -2.18 18.73
N ARG A 38 8.04 -2.52 17.80
CA ARG A 38 8.61 -1.56 16.84
C ARG A 38 7.56 -1.11 15.82
N CYS A 39 6.75 -2.03 15.28
CA CYS A 39 5.60 -1.69 14.44
C CYS A 39 4.59 -0.78 15.19
N TYR A 40 4.31 -1.11 16.46
CA TYR A 40 3.48 -0.32 17.35
C TYR A 40 4.09 1.07 17.67
N LEU A 41 5.40 1.16 17.91
CA LEU A 41 6.10 2.41 18.17
C LEU A 41 6.26 3.28 16.90
N TYR A 42 6.42 2.68 15.71
CA TYR A 42 6.37 3.40 14.43
C TYR A 42 5.02 4.11 14.27
N ARG A 43 3.92 3.44 14.61
CA ARG A 43 2.57 4.02 14.57
C ARG A 43 2.43 5.21 15.52
N LEU A 44 2.99 5.15 16.73
CA LEU A 44 2.95 6.26 17.69
C LEU A 44 3.79 7.46 17.28
N ARG A 45 4.86 7.27 16.49
CA ARG A 45 5.77 8.33 16.06
C ARG A 45 5.31 9.10 14.83
N TYR A 46 4.47 8.52 13.97
CA TYR A 46 4.22 9.03 12.61
C TYR A 46 2.81 9.56 12.32
N LYS A 47 2.04 9.93 13.36
CA LYS A 47 0.65 10.42 13.21
C LYS A 47 0.50 11.83 12.62
N HIS A 48 1.58 12.45 12.14
CA HIS A 48 1.58 13.86 11.67
C HIS A 48 2.44 14.12 10.42
N GLU A 49 2.74 13.11 9.60
CA GLU A 49 3.32 13.41 8.29
C GLU A 49 2.22 13.92 7.36
N LYS A 50 2.46 15.06 6.72
CA LYS A 50 1.57 15.66 5.72
C LYS A 50 1.14 14.57 4.74
N ARG A 51 -0.17 14.29 4.70
CA ARG A 51 -0.79 13.48 3.66
C ARG A 51 -0.44 14.15 2.32
N THR A 52 0.51 13.59 1.59
CA THR A 52 0.91 14.10 0.27
C THR A 52 -0.30 13.92 -0.63
N ILE A 53 -0.99 15.00 -0.97
CA ILE A 53 -2.14 14.94 -1.87
C ILE A 53 -1.64 14.36 -3.19
N MET A 54 -2.21 13.22 -3.60
CA MET A 54 -1.94 12.63 -4.90
C MET A 54 -2.22 13.66 -6.00
N GLY A 55 -1.19 13.99 -6.77
CA GLY A 55 -1.28 14.98 -7.83
C GLY A 55 -1.85 14.39 -9.12
N ALA A 56 -2.46 15.25 -9.94
CA ALA A 56 -2.90 14.90 -11.29
C ALA A 56 -1.76 14.30 -12.15
N SER A 57 -0.51 14.70 -11.89
CA SER A 57 0.69 14.16 -12.53
C SER A 57 0.84 12.65 -12.29
N THR A 58 0.73 12.21 -11.04
CA THR A 58 0.86 10.81 -10.63
C THR A 58 -0.23 9.95 -11.25
N LEU A 59 -1.48 10.40 -11.13
CA LEU A 59 -2.63 9.71 -11.69
C LEU A 59 -2.53 9.56 -13.21
N LEU A 60 -2.17 10.64 -13.92
CA LEU A 60 -2.01 10.59 -15.37
C LEU A 60 -0.91 9.62 -15.79
N ARG A 61 0.24 9.69 -15.10
CA ARG A 61 1.40 8.84 -15.39
C ARG A 61 1.08 7.36 -15.15
N ALA A 62 0.39 7.05 -14.05
CA ALA A 62 -0.05 5.69 -13.74
C ALA A 62 -1.03 5.17 -14.80
N ALA A 63 -2.09 5.92 -15.10
CA ALA A 63 -3.10 5.57 -16.10
C ALA A 63 -2.49 5.37 -17.51
N ARG A 64 -1.52 6.20 -17.88
CA ARG A 64 -0.81 6.05 -19.16
C ARG A 64 0.04 4.79 -19.21
N ARG A 65 0.81 4.53 -18.14
CA ARG A 65 1.72 3.38 -18.08
C ARG A 65 0.98 2.05 -18.05
N SER A 66 -0.09 1.94 -17.26
CA SER A 66 -0.94 0.74 -17.24
C SER A 66 -1.61 0.47 -18.59
N SER A 67 -1.85 1.52 -19.38
CA SER A 67 -2.37 1.41 -20.74
C SER A 67 -1.28 1.11 -21.79
N GLY A 68 -0.01 1.00 -21.40
CA GLY A 68 1.12 0.71 -22.29
C GLY A 68 1.48 1.84 -23.27
N LEU A 69 0.99 3.07 -23.06
CA LEU A 69 1.17 4.17 -24.01
C LEU A 69 2.39 5.02 -23.69
N GLY A 70 3.06 5.52 -24.72
CA GLY A 70 4.05 6.60 -24.64
C GLY A 70 3.39 7.99 -24.47
N GLN A 71 4.18 8.98 -24.07
CA GLN A 71 3.67 10.36 -23.92
C GLN A 71 3.21 10.96 -25.25
N SER A 72 3.90 10.68 -26.37
CA SER A 72 3.50 11.14 -27.71
C SER A 72 2.18 10.55 -28.17
N GLU A 73 1.93 9.28 -27.85
CA GLU A 73 0.69 8.59 -28.20
C GLU A 73 -0.48 9.15 -27.40
N LEU A 74 -0.29 9.37 -26.10
CA LEU A 74 -1.27 10.05 -25.26
C LEU A 74 -1.56 11.46 -25.79
N ALA A 75 -0.53 12.23 -26.13
CA ALA A 75 -0.67 13.57 -26.67
C ALA A 75 -1.52 13.57 -27.95
N ALA A 76 -1.25 12.65 -28.87
CA ALA A 76 -2.02 12.49 -30.10
C ALA A 76 -3.49 12.15 -29.82
N ARG A 77 -3.76 11.20 -28.91
CA ARG A 77 -5.12 10.80 -28.53
C ARG A 77 -5.90 11.90 -27.83
N ALA A 78 -5.22 12.67 -26.98
CA ALA A 78 -5.83 13.76 -26.25
C ALA A 78 -5.95 15.04 -27.08
N GLY A 79 -5.29 15.14 -28.25
CA GLY A 79 -5.25 16.38 -29.04
C GLY A 79 -4.43 17.48 -28.35
N THR A 80 -3.23 17.13 -27.88
CA THR A 80 -2.27 18.08 -27.28
C THR A 80 -0.84 17.77 -27.74
N SER A 81 0.16 18.48 -27.22
CA SER A 81 1.56 18.26 -27.55
C SER A 81 2.23 17.31 -26.55
N GLN A 82 3.22 16.53 -27.00
CA GLN A 82 4.01 15.69 -26.09
C GLN A 82 4.74 16.50 -25.00
N PRO A 83 5.32 17.68 -25.29
CA PRO A 83 5.89 18.54 -24.25
C PRO A 83 4.87 18.95 -23.18
N ASP A 84 3.61 19.23 -23.56
CA ASP A 84 2.56 19.55 -22.59
C ASP A 84 2.25 18.37 -21.67
N VAL A 85 2.11 17.16 -22.23
CA VAL A 85 1.93 15.94 -21.43
C VAL A 85 3.10 15.73 -20.48
N SER A 86 4.34 15.91 -20.96
CA SER A 86 5.53 15.78 -20.13
C SER A 86 5.55 16.79 -18.98
N LEU A 87 5.16 18.05 -19.21
CA LEU A 87 5.09 19.06 -18.16
C LEU A 87 4.05 18.72 -17.09
N VAL A 88 2.89 18.18 -17.50
CA VAL A 88 1.85 17.71 -16.57
C VAL A 88 2.37 16.52 -15.76
N GLU A 89 2.94 15.49 -16.39
CA GLU A 89 3.43 14.29 -15.69
C GLU A 89 4.61 14.58 -14.74
N GLN A 90 5.41 15.61 -15.02
CA GLN A 90 6.48 16.07 -14.12
C GLN A 90 5.97 16.97 -12.99
N GLY A 91 4.68 17.29 -12.94
CA GLY A 91 4.10 18.23 -11.98
C GLY A 91 4.54 19.69 -12.21
N ARG A 92 5.19 19.99 -13.33
CA ARG A 92 5.60 21.36 -13.71
C ARG A 92 4.44 22.20 -14.23
N ARG A 93 3.34 21.56 -14.61
CA ARG A 93 2.09 22.20 -15.01
C ARG A 93 0.91 21.53 -14.33
N ASN A 94 0.11 22.31 -13.62
CA ASN A 94 -1.15 21.83 -13.06
C ASN A 94 -2.26 21.97 -14.12
N PRO A 95 -2.83 20.88 -14.66
CA PRO A 95 -3.89 20.95 -15.66
C PRO A 95 -5.20 21.45 -15.06
N THR A 96 -6.05 22.06 -15.89
CA THR A 96 -7.47 22.23 -15.52
C THR A 96 -8.16 20.87 -15.42
N VAL A 97 -9.27 20.76 -14.69
CA VAL A 97 -10.06 19.52 -14.61
C VAL A 97 -10.42 19.04 -16.01
N GLU A 98 -10.89 19.94 -16.89
CA GLU A 98 -11.21 19.62 -18.29
C GLU A 98 -10.01 19.07 -19.07
N THR A 99 -8.82 19.66 -18.91
CA THR A 99 -7.60 19.17 -19.55
C THR A 99 -7.22 17.79 -19.02
N PHE A 100 -7.35 17.59 -17.71
CA PHE A 100 -7.04 16.33 -17.05
C PHE A 100 -8.01 15.21 -17.47
N GLU A 101 -9.32 15.50 -17.54
CA GLU A 101 -10.33 14.58 -18.05
C GLU A 101 -10.09 14.20 -19.51
N ARG A 102 -9.71 15.16 -20.37
CA ARG A 102 -9.37 14.88 -21.76
C ARG A 102 -8.13 13.99 -21.88
N LEU A 103 -7.10 14.23 -21.07
CA LEU A 103 -5.90 13.40 -21.02
C LEU A 103 -6.23 11.99 -20.53
N LEU A 104 -6.97 11.84 -19.43
CA LEU A 104 -7.43 10.53 -18.94
C LEU A 104 -8.34 9.81 -19.94
N GLY A 105 -9.21 10.55 -20.63
CA GLY A 105 -10.08 10.02 -21.69
C GLY A 105 -9.27 9.44 -22.86
N GLY A 106 -8.11 10.03 -23.19
CA GLY A 106 -7.17 9.49 -24.19
C GLY A 106 -6.61 8.11 -23.84
N VAL A 107 -6.65 7.73 -22.57
CA VAL A 107 -6.28 6.39 -22.07
C VAL A 107 -7.49 5.57 -21.57
N GLY A 108 -8.72 5.99 -21.92
CA GLY A 108 -9.94 5.28 -21.54
C GLY A 108 -10.32 5.38 -20.06
N HIS A 109 -9.71 6.28 -19.30
CA HIS A 109 -9.99 6.50 -17.89
C HIS A 109 -11.06 7.57 -17.69
N LYS A 110 -11.81 7.46 -16.59
CA LYS A 110 -12.80 8.45 -16.14
C LYS A 110 -12.52 8.86 -14.70
N ILE A 111 -12.87 10.09 -14.36
CA ILE A 111 -12.82 10.60 -12.99
C ILE A 111 -14.15 10.29 -12.31
N PHE A 112 -14.07 9.77 -11.09
CA PHE A 112 -15.20 9.64 -10.18
C PHE A 112 -14.71 9.90 -8.76
N SER A 113 -15.64 10.22 -7.85
CA SER A 113 -15.35 10.36 -6.43
C SER A 113 -15.88 9.16 -5.66
N TYR A 114 -15.13 8.73 -4.65
CA TYR A 114 -15.54 7.72 -3.68
C TYR A 114 -15.13 8.18 -2.28
N PRO A 115 -16.00 8.07 -1.25
CA PRO A 115 -15.64 8.46 0.10
C PRO A 115 -14.66 7.45 0.70
N THR A 116 -13.40 7.85 0.85
CA THR A 116 -12.39 7.03 1.54
C THR A 116 -11.37 7.90 2.27
N SER A 117 -10.83 7.36 3.36
CA SER A 117 -9.69 7.91 4.10
C SER A 117 -8.42 7.08 3.93
N SER A 118 -8.49 5.96 3.22
CA SER A 118 -7.37 5.08 2.93
C SER A 118 -6.70 5.45 1.61
N SER A 119 -5.41 5.14 1.49
CA SER A 119 -4.67 5.33 0.25
C SER A 119 -4.83 4.11 -0.66
N ASP A 120 -4.93 4.36 -1.96
CA ASP A 120 -5.01 3.31 -2.98
C ASP A 120 -3.61 2.81 -3.40
N ALA A 121 -3.58 1.79 -4.25
CA ALA A 121 -2.35 1.21 -4.77
C ALA A 121 -1.46 2.25 -5.50
N VAL A 122 -2.05 3.19 -6.24
CA VAL A 122 -1.34 4.18 -7.06
C VAL A 122 -0.63 5.20 -6.18
N GLU A 123 -1.33 5.70 -5.16
CA GLU A 123 -0.77 6.62 -4.17
C GLU A 123 0.38 5.94 -3.41
N ILE A 124 0.15 4.73 -2.90
CA ILE A 124 1.14 4.01 -2.10
C ILE A 124 2.39 3.65 -2.91
N ALA A 125 2.23 3.15 -4.14
CA ALA A 125 3.36 2.86 -5.01
C ALA A 125 4.21 4.11 -5.26
N SER A 126 3.57 5.26 -5.45
CA SER A 126 4.29 6.53 -5.64
C SER A 126 5.05 6.95 -4.38
N LEU A 127 4.44 6.79 -3.19
CA LEU A 127 5.10 7.09 -1.92
C LEU A 127 6.27 6.13 -1.63
N ILE A 128 6.14 4.86 -2.00
CA ILE A 128 7.23 3.88 -1.91
C ILE A 128 8.33 4.24 -2.91
N ALA A 129 8.00 4.61 -4.15
CA ALA A 129 8.98 5.01 -5.15
C ALA A 129 9.86 6.17 -4.66
N PHE A 130 9.25 7.20 -4.06
CA PHE A 130 10.01 8.29 -3.44
C PHE A 130 10.93 7.80 -2.31
N ALA A 131 10.46 6.88 -1.48
CA ALA A 131 11.28 6.32 -0.40
C ALA A 131 12.45 5.46 -0.94
N VAL A 132 12.23 4.72 -2.03
CA VAL A 132 13.26 3.94 -2.73
C VAL A 132 14.31 4.85 -3.35
N GLU A 133 13.90 5.94 -4.01
CA GLU A 133 14.81 6.95 -4.57
C GLU A 133 15.66 7.61 -3.47
N GLU A 134 15.11 7.80 -2.27
CA GLU A 134 15.82 8.31 -1.09
C GLU A 134 16.68 7.26 -0.36
N ALA A 135 16.72 6.01 -0.86
CA ALA A 135 17.33 4.86 -0.18
C ALA A 135 16.86 4.67 1.28
N ASN A 136 15.58 4.95 1.53
CA ASN A 136 14.95 4.89 2.85
C ASN A 136 13.98 3.71 2.94
N GLU A 137 14.53 2.53 3.19
CA GLU A 137 13.77 1.27 3.27
C GLU A 137 12.74 1.26 4.41
N GLU A 138 13.04 1.91 5.55
CA GLU A 138 12.08 2.07 6.65
C GLU A 138 10.84 2.84 6.22
N LYS A 139 11.02 3.93 5.48
CA LYS A 139 9.90 4.75 4.98
C LYS A 139 9.09 3.96 3.95
N ALA A 140 9.74 3.24 3.04
CA ALA A 140 9.06 2.37 2.08
C ALA A 140 8.23 1.28 2.79
N PHE A 141 8.81 0.61 3.79
CA PHE A 141 8.13 -0.39 4.59
C PHE A 141 6.93 0.19 5.35
N ARG A 142 7.06 1.39 5.91
CA ARG A 142 5.93 2.05 6.57
C ARG A 142 4.78 2.32 5.61
N ARG A 143 5.06 2.79 4.38
CA ARG A 143 4.03 2.98 3.35
C ARG A 143 3.36 1.69 2.94
N PHE A 144 4.13 0.61 2.82
CA PHE A 144 3.57 -0.72 2.59
C PHE A 144 2.61 -1.15 3.72
N LEU A 145 2.99 -0.93 4.98
CA LEU A 145 2.11 -1.22 6.11
C LEU A 145 0.88 -0.30 6.17
N ASP A 146 1.01 0.99 5.85
CA ASP A 146 -0.13 1.92 5.76
C ASP A 146 -1.18 1.40 4.76
N TYR A 147 -0.71 0.85 3.63
CA TYR A 147 -1.60 0.26 2.63
C TYR A 147 -2.28 -1.02 3.13
N SER A 148 -1.52 -1.91 3.77
CA SER A 148 -2.07 -3.13 4.38
C SER A 148 -3.15 -2.79 5.42
N ASP A 149 -2.88 -1.83 6.30
CA ASP A 149 -3.81 -1.39 7.34
C ASP A 149 -5.08 -0.78 6.71
N GLY A 150 -4.93 0.02 5.66
CA GLY A 150 -6.05 0.59 4.91
C GLY A 150 -6.92 -0.47 4.23
N LEU A 151 -6.32 -1.50 3.64
CA LEU A 151 -7.03 -2.63 3.04
C LEU A 151 -7.73 -3.52 4.10
N ALA A 152 -7.09 -3.72 5.25
CA ALA A 152 -7.66 -4.47 6.37
C ALA A 152 -8.91 -3.77 6.94
N ALA A 153 -8.86 -2.44 7.05
CA ALA A 153 -9.97 -1.63 7.55
C ALA A 153 -11.12 -1.47 6.55
N ALA A 154 -10.84 -1.53 5.25
CA ALA A 154 -11.85 -1.48 4.18
C ALA A 154 -12.55 -2.83 3.99
N ASP A 155 -13.78 -2.82 3.50
CA ASP A 155 -14.55 -4.01 3.15
C ASP A 155 -15.22 -3.88 1.77
N GLY A 156 -15.63 -5.03 1.21
CA GLY A 156 -16.44 -5.10 0.00
C GLY A 156 -15.96 -4.20 -1.14
N VAL A 157 -16.77 -3.20 -1.49
CA VAL A 157 -16.52 -2.30 -2.61
C VAL A 157 -15.32 -1.38 -2.36
N GLU A 158 -15.11 -0.89 -1.14
CA GLU A 158 -13.99 0.00 -0.85
C GLU A 158 -12.66 -0.72 -1.07
N ARG A 159 -12.54 -1.96 -0.58
CA ARG A 159 -11.33 -2.76 -0.76
C ARG A 159 -11.01 -3.03 -2.24
N ILE A 160 -12.05 -3.22 -3.07
CA ILE A 160 -11.89 -3.32 -4.52
C ILE A 160 -11.39 -1.98 -5.09
N ILE A 161 -11.98 -0.85 -4.69
CA ILE A 161 -11.59 0.48 -5.20
C ILE A 161 -10.12 0.79 -4.88
N LEU A 162 -9.66 0.51 -3.65
CA LEU A 162 -8.27 0.74 -3.22
C LEU A 162 -7.24 -0.12 -3.97
N THR A 163 -7.68 -1.14 -4.71
CA THR A 163 -6.83 -2.03 -5.52
C THR A 163 -7.08 -1.91 -7.02
N ALA A 164 -8.15 -1.21 -7.43
CA ALA A 164 -8.68 -1.25 -8.80
C ALA A 164 -7.70 -0.73 -9.85
N ALA A 165 -7.06 0.41 -9.55
CA ALA A 165 -6.12 1.04 -10.45
C ALA A 165 -4.74 0.36 -10.36
N GLU A 166 -4.17 0.05 -11.52
CA GLU A 166 -2.81 -0.48 -11.57
C GLU A 166 -1.80 0.63 -11.22
N PRO A 167 -0.92 0.40 -10.22
CA PRO A 167 0.14 1.34 -9.89
C PRO A 167 1.26 1.32 -10.94
N ALA A 168 1.93 2.46 -11.09
CA ALA A 168 3.22 2.51 -11.77
C ALA A 168 4.30 1.80 -10.94
N ASP A 169 5.37 1.36 -11.60
CA ASP A 169 6.50 0.71 -10.93
C ASP A 169 7.16 1.63 -9.90
N THR A 170 7.46 1.05 -8.75
CA THR A 170 8.14 1.72 -7.63
C THR A 170 9.64 1.91 -7.87
N GLY A 171 10.17 1.32 -8.95
CA GLY A 171 11.62 1.25 -9.19
C GLY A 171 12.31 0.11 -8.44
N SER A 172 11.55 -0.70 -7.69
CA SER A 172 12.05 -1.89 -6.99
C SER A 172 11.11 -3.08 -7.23
N PRO A 173 11.58 -4.14 -7.93
CA PRO A 173 10.78 -5.34 -8.16
C PRO A 173 10.26 -5.98 -6.86
N LEU A 174 11.01 -5.84 -5.76
CA LEU A 174 10.60 -6.33 -4.43
C LEU A 174 9.34 -5.61 -3.95
N TRP A 175 9.32 -4.28 -4.03
CA TRP A 175 8.17 -3.49 -3.58
C TRP A 175 6.97 -3.65 -4.52
N ASP A 176 7.19 -3.77 -5.83
CA ASP A 176 6.14 -4.06 -6.80
C ASP A 176 5.48 -5.42 -6.54
N ALA A 177 6.29 -6.45 -6.25
CA ALA A 177 5.81 -7.77 -5.87
C ALA A 177 5.09 -7.78 -4.52
N ALA A 178 5.59 -7.01 -3.54
CA ALA A 178 4.98 -6.90 -2.22
C ALA A 178 3.62 -6.21 -2.27
N LEU A 179 3.47 -5.13 -3.04
CA LEU A 179 2.19 -4.45 -3.26
C LEU A 179 1.15 -5.37 -3.89
N ALA A 180 1.54 -6.11 -4.93
CA ALA A 180 0.65 -7.09 -5.55
C ALA A 180 0.28 -8.23 -4.59
N SER A 181 1.20 -8.64 -3.72
CA SER A 181 0.98 -9.69 -2.72
C SER A 181 -0.01 -9.26 -1.64
N VAL A 182 0.15 -8.06 -1.07
CA VAL A 182 -0.72 -7.56 0.01
C VAL A 182 -2.13 -7.24 -0.48
N ALA A 183 -2.25 -6.66 -1.69
CA ALA A 183 -3.56 -6.47 -2.33
C ALA A 183 -4.25 -7.80 -2.59
N SER A 184 -3.53 -8.80 -3.14
CA SER A 184 -4.08 -10.14 -3.37
C SER A 184 -4.52 -10.80 -2.06
N TYR A 185 -3.74 -10.66 -0.98
CA TYR A 185 -4.03 -11.23 0.32
C TYR A 185 -5.35 -10.70 0.89
N TRP A 186 -5.54 -9.37 0.91
CA TRP A 186 -6.75 -8.78 1.46
C TRP A 186 -7.98 -8.96 0.55
N LEU A 187 -7.82 -9.08 -0.76
CA LEU A 187 -8.94 -9.44 -1.65
C LEU A 187 -9.36 -10.90 -1.44
N ASP A 188 -8.41 -11.82 -1.26
CA ASP A 188 -8.70 -13.24 -0.99
C ASP A 188 -9.38 -13.45 0.36
N ASP A 189 -9.02 -12.66 1.38
CA ASP A 189 -9.63 -12.70 2.72
C ASP A 189 -11.17 -12.59 2.71
N GLN A 190 -11.72 -11.85 1.74
CA GLN A 190 -13.17 -11.72 1.53
C GLN A 190 -13.68 -12.40 0.25
N GLY A 191 -12.82 -13.12 -0.48
CA GLY A 191 -13.18 -13.72 -1.77
C GLY A 191 -13.60 -12.70 -2.84
N LEU A 192 -13.02 -11.51 -2.82
CA LEU A 192 -13.34 -10.41 -3.74
C LEU A 192 -12.67 -10.59 -5.11
N PRO A 193 -13.26 -10.03 -6.18
CA PRO A 193 -12.66 -10.07 -7.51
C PRO A 193 -11.32 -9.32 -7.53
N LYS A 194 -10.36 -9.86 -8.31
CA LYS A 194 -9.02 -9.30 -8.46
C LYS A 194 -8.86 -8.54 -9.77
N PRO A 195 -8.33 -7.30 -9.74
CA PRO A 195 -7.90 -6.60 -10.95
C PRO A 195 -6.83 -7.38 -11.73
N ALA A 196 -6.78 -7.16 -13.05
CA ALA A 196 -5.90 -7.92 -13.95
C ALA A 196 -4.41 -7.78 -13.61
N TRP A 197 -3.97 -6.61 -13.13
CA TRP A 197 -2.57 -6.37 -12.75
C TRP A 197 -2.10 -7.24 -11.59
N LEU A 198 -3.02 -7.75 -10.74
CA LEU A 198 -2.73 -8.73 -9.70
C LEU A 198 -2.52 -10.15 -10.23
N SER A 199 -2.69 -10.38 -11.52
CA SER A 199 -2.35 -11.64 -12.18
C SER A 199 -1.06 -11.54 -12.99
N ASP A 200 -0.48 -10.34 -13.09
CA ASP A 200 0.76 -10.14 -13.83
C ASP A 200 1.94 -10.82 -13.11
N ARG A 201 2.64 -11.68 -13.86
CA ARG A 201 3.82 -12.42 -13.40
C ARG A 201 5.09 -11.57 -13.42
N SER A 202 5.08 -10.42 -14.09
CA SER A 202 6.20 -9.47 -14.06
C SER A 202 6.44 -8.95 -12.63
N ARG A 203 5.39 -8.88 -11.80
CA ARG A 203 5.42 -8.48 -10.39
C ARG A 203 5.67 -9.67 -9.45
N ALA A 204 6.57 -10.57 -9.85
CA ALA A 204 7.05 -11.68 -9.04
C ALA A 204 8.58 -11.73 -9.11
N LEU A 205 9.21 -12.02 -7.97
CA LEU A 205 10.67 -12.11 -7.91
C LEU A 205 11.16 -13.45 -8.46
N HIS A 206 12.40 -13.47 -8.96
CA HIS A 206 13.04 -14.71 -9.39
C HIS A 206 13.47 -15.60 -8.22
N GLN A 207 13.74 -15.01 -7.05
CA GLN A 207 14.16 -15.71 -5.84
C GLN A 207 13.45 -15.14 -4.61
N PRO A 208 13.18 -15.97 -3.58
CA PRO A 208 12.58 -15.51 -2.33
C PRO A 208 13.38 -14.39 -1.67
N GLN A 209 12.70 -13.29 -1.32
CA GLN A 209 13.32 -12.15 -0.66
C GLN A 209 12.40 -11.55 0.41
N SER A 210 12.96 -11.20 1.56
CA SER A 210 12.27 -10.44 2.63
C SER A 210 12.35 -8.94 2.38
N LEU A 211 11.37 -8.19 2.93
CA LEU A 211 11.39 -6.72 2.85
C LEU A 211 12.55 -6.05 3.60
N GLY A 212 13.23 -6.78 4.50
CA GLY A 212 14.57 -6.46 5.02
C GLY A 212 14.74 -5.02 5.52
N VAL A 213 14.01 -4.62 6.56
CA VAL A 213 14.00 -3.24 7.08
C VAL A 213 15.24 -2.98 7.96
N SER A 214 15.87 -4.04 8.46
CA SER A 214 16.98 -3.97 9.39
C SER A 214 17.93 -5.15 9.20
N VAL A 215 19.23 -4.89 9.38
CA VAL A 215 20.31 -5.91 9.42
C VAL A 215 20.13 -6.94 10.55
N TYR A 216 19.22 -6.67 11.49
CA TYR A 216 18.85 -7.57 12.59
C TYR A 216 17.55 -8.33 12.34
N ASP A 217 16.90 -8.15 11.19
CA ASP A 217 15.71 -8.92 10.86
C ASP A 217 16.12 -10.38 10.65
N LEU A 218 15.47 -11.28 11.37
CA LEU A 218 15.58 -12.70 11.08
C LEU A 218 14.89 -12.99 9.77
N GLU A 219 15.40 -13.98 9.04
CA GLU A 219 14.69 -14.51 7.89
C GLU A 219 13.29 -14.98 8.31
N PRO A 220 12.23 -14.52 7.62
CA PRO A 220 10.86 -14.95 7.88
C PRO A 220 10.73 -16.47 7.79
N ASP A 221 9.95 -17.06 8.70
CA ASP A 221 9.65 -18.48 8.62
C ASP A 221 8.54 -18.69 7.58
N VAL A 222 8.90 -19.40 6.51
CA VAL A 222 8.06 -19.71 5.34
C VAL A 222 6.72 -20.32 5.75
N ALA A 223 6.66 -21.06 6.88
CA ALA A 223 5.41 -21.65 7.37
C ALA A 223 4.35 -20.60 7.77
N PHE A 224 4.76 -19.36 8.08
CA PHE A 224 3.87 -18.27 8.47
C PHE A 224 3.66 -17.22 7.37
N VAL A 225 4.28 -17.40 6.20
CA VAL A 225 4.12 -16.51 5.04
C VAL A 225 2.85 -16.89 4.25
N PRO A 226 1.91 -15.95 4.00
CA PRO A 226 0.71 -16.24 3.22
C PRO A 226 1.04 -16.67 1.78
N SER A 227 0.20 -17.53 1.18
CA SER A 227 0.41 -18.05 -0.17
C SER A 227 0.52 -16.97 -1.26
N GLN A 228 -0.17 -15.84 -1.09
CA GLN A 228 -0.15 -14.71 -2.02
C GLN A 228 1.24 -14.07 -2.12
N PHE A 229 1.99 -14.07 -1.02
CA PHE A 229 3.37 -13.61 -0.95
C PHE A 229 4.33 -14.67 -1.48
N LEU A 230 4.14 -15.94 -1.10
CA LEU A 230 4.96 -17.06 -1.59
C LEU A 230 4.91 -17.21 -3.11
N THR A 231 3.73 -17.03 -3.72
CA THR A 231 3.55 -17.11 -5.19
C THR A 231 4.40 -16.08 -5.93
N ARG A 232 4.78 -14.99 -5.25
CA ARG A 232 5.60 -13.89 -5.79
C ARG A 232 7.03 -13.87 -5.25
N ASN A 233 7.43 -14.90 -4.51
CA ASN A 233 8.73 -14.97 -3.86
C ASN A 233 8.99 -13.80 -2.90
N VAL A 234 7.95 -13.27 -2.27
CA VAL A 234 8.07 -12.25 -1.22
C VAL A 234 7.90 -12.94 0.14
N LEU A 235 8.78 -12.64 1.08
CA LEU A 235 8.76 -13.22 2.42
C LEU A 235 8.28 -12.18 3.44
N VAL A 236 7.00 -12.24 3.79
CA VAL A 236 6.36 -11.43 4.83
C VAL A 236 5.40 -12.33 5.61
N GLU A 237 5.62 -12.46 6.93
CA GLU A 237 4.75 -13.27 7.77
C GLU A 237 3.38 -12.62 7.96
N ARG A 238 2.35 -13.44 8.19
CA ARG A 238 0.99 -12.96 8.48
C ARG A 238 0.95 -12.02 9.71
N SER A 239 1.80 -12.28 10.69
CA SER A 239 1.92 -11.47 11.92
C SER A 239 2.27 -10.01 11.62
N THR A 240 3.07 -9.75 10.58
CA THR A 240 3.42 -8.40 10.12
C THR A 240 2.21 -7.64 9.58
N LEU A 241 1.26 -8.34 8.95
CA LEU A 241 0.04 -7.76 8.38
C LEU A 241 -1.07 -7.59 9.41
N ALA A 242 -1.06 -8.40 10.47
CA ALA A 242 -2.08 -8.47 11.51
C ALA A 242 -1.91 -7.42 12.62
N SER A 243 -1.05 -6.41 12.41
CA SER A 243 -0.77 -5.42 13.45
C SER A 243 -1.91 -4.40 13.55
N VAL A 244 -2.98 -4.75 14.27
CA VAL A 244 -4.16 -3.93 14.61
C VAL A 244 -3.75 -2.62 15.27
#